data_AF-B6K676-F1
#
_entry.id   AF-B6K676-F1
#
_cell.length_a   1.000
_cell.length_b   1.000
_cell.length_c   1.000
_cell.angle_alpha   90.00
_cell.angle_beta   90.00
_cell.angle_gamma   90.00
#
_symmetry.space_group_name_H-M   'P 1'
#
loop_
_entity.id
_entity.type
_entity.pdbx_description
1 polymer ?
#
loop_
_entity_poly.entity_id
_entity_poly.type
_entity_poly.pdbx_seq_one_letter_code
_entity_poly.pdbx_strand_id
1 'polypeptide(L)'
;MGRVRTKTTKRASRVVIEKYYPRLTLDFQTNKKIIDEVAIIASKRLRNKIAGYTTHLMKRIQRGPVRGISFKLQEEERERKDQYVPEHSELDVEKVEVDQETKDLLHALGYDQVPTTVVAPVRQERNFRYNRH
;
A
#
# COMPACT_ATOMS: atom_id res chain seq x y z
N MET A 1 1.16 3.41 -33.99
CA MET A 1 0.53 4.37 -33.03
C MET A 1 -0.42 3.62 -32.09
N GLY A 2 -0.16 3.68 -30.77
CA GLY A 2 -0.70 2.72 -29.79
C GLY A 2 -2.10 3.01 -29.26
N ARG A 3 -2.77 1.95 -28.77
CA ARG A 3 -4.11 1.96 -28.14
C ARG A 3 -4.07 2.47 -26.69
N VAL A 4 -3.50 3.65 -26.46
CA VAL A 4 -3.40 4.25 -25.12
C VAL A 4 -4.73 4.90 -24.73
N ARG A 5 -5.19 4.67 -23.48
CA ARG A 5 -6.43 5.23 -22.95
C ARG A 5 -6.19 6.63 -22.38
N THR A 6 -7.11 7.56 -22.64
CA THR A 6 -7.06 8.96 -22.19
C THR A 6 -7.32 9.12 -20.68
N LYS A 7 -6.92 10.26 -20.11
CA LYS A 7 -7.13 10.59 -18.69
C LYS A 7 -8.59 10.52 -18.25
N THR A 8 -9.52 10.92 -19.11
CA THR A 8 -10.97 10.89 -18.85
C THR A 8 -11.47 9.47 -18.64
N THR A 9 -11.13 8.56 -19.58
CA THR A 9 -11.43 7.14 -19.48
C THR A 9 -10.86 6.53 -18.20
N LYS A 10 -9.58 6.82 -17.92
CA LYS A 10 -8.88 6.27 -16.74
C LYS A 10 -9.49 6.76 -15.43
N ARG A 11 -9.79 8.05 -15.32
CA ARG A 11 -10.39 8.65 -14.12
C ARG A 11 -11.81 8.11 -13.88
N ALA A 12 -12.65 8.10 -14.91
CA ALA A 12 -14.01 7.58 -14.81
C ALA A 12 -14.04 6.10 -14.38
N SER A 13 -13.14 5.28 -14.92
CA SER A 13 -13.09 3.86 -14.55
C SER A 13 -12.70 3.63 -13.09
N ARG A 14 -11.78 4.44 -12.54
CA ARG A 14 -11.40 4.34 -11.11
C ARG A 14 -12.58 4.68 -10.21
N VAL A 15 -13.28 5.78 -10.49
CA VAL A 15 -14.46 6.21 -9.72
C VAL A 15 -15.57 5.16 -9.74
N VAL A 16 -15.79 4.51 -10.89
CA VAL A 16 -16.76 3.40 -11.00
C VAL A 16 -16.37 2.23 -10.12
N ILE A 17 -15.08 1.89 -10.06
CA ILE A 17 -14.57 0.79 -9.23
C ILE A 17 -14.68 1.12 -7.75
N GLU A 18 -14.27 2.32 -7.33
CA GLU A 18 -14.32 2.78 -5.94
C GLU A 18 -15.75 2.66 -5.36
N LYS A 19 -16.76 3.06 -6.13
CA LYS A 19 -18.15 3.12 -5.67
C LYS A 19 -18.94 1.83 -5.87
N TYR A 20 -18.67 1.07 -6.93
CA TYR A 20 -19.53 -0.05 -7.35
C TYR A 20 -18.78 -1.38 -7.48
N TYR A 21 -17.66 -1.55 -6.77
CA TYR A 21 -16.86 -2.79 -6.78
C TYR A 21 -17.69 -4.08 -6.67
N PRO A 22 -18.67 -4.22 -5.74
CA PRO A 22 -19.40 -5.48 -5.56
C PRO A 22 -20.26 -5.88 -6.76
N ARG A 23 -20.62 -4.92 -7.63
CA ARG A 23 -21.45 -5.18 -8.81
C ARG A 23 -20.61 -5.55 -10.04
N LEU A 24 -19.32 -5.22 -10.04
CA LEU A 24 -18.44 -5.37 -11.20
C LEU A 24 -17.86 -6.78 -11.28
N THR A 25 -17.62 -7.25 -12.50
CA THR A 25 -17.10 -8.60 -12.77
C THR A 25 -15.80 -8.55 -13.60
N LEU A 26 -15.26 -9.71 -13.99
CA LEU A 26 -14.13 -9.79 -14.93
C LEU A 26 -14.56 -9.72 -16.41
N ASP A 27 -15.85 -9.88 -16.70
CA ASP A 27 -16.39 -9.91 -18.06
C ASP A 27 -16.68 -8.51 -18.60
N PHE A 28 -16.51 -8.33 -19.91
CA PHE A 28 -16.71 -7.04 -20.57
C PHE A 28 -18.17 -6.71 -20.81
N GLN A 29 -19.00 -7.68 -21.22
CA GLN A 29 -20.38 -7.41 -21.61
C GLN A 29 -21.25 -7.04 -20.41
N THR A 30 -21.06 -7.75 -19.30
CA THR A 30 -21.70 -7.46 -18.01
C THR A 30 -21.31 -6.08 -17.49
N ASN A 31 -20.02 -5.79 -17.37
CA ASN A 31 -19.54 -4.47 -16.94
C ASN A 31 -20.02 -3.33 -17.85
N LYS A 32 -20.11 -3.58 -19.17
CA LYS A 32 -20.64 -2.59 -20.12
C LYS A 32 -22.10 -2.23 -19.84
N LYS A 33 -22.94 -3.20 -19.46
CA LYS A 33 -24.34 -2.96 -19.07
C LYS A 33 -24.44 -2.21 -17.75
N ILE A 34 -23.69 -2.67 -16.74
CA ILE A 34 -23.66 -2.03 -15.41
C ILE A 34 -23.22 -0.56 -15.50
N ILE A 35 -22.21 -0.26 -16.32
CA ILE A 35 -21.72 1.11 -16.50
C ILE A 35 -22.74 2.00 -17.20
N ASP A 36 -23.60 1.44 -18.04
CA ASP A 36 -24.69 2.18 -18.70
C ASP A 36 -25.82 2.50 -17.72
N GLU A 37 -26.08 1.61 -16.75
CA GLU A 37 -27.06 1.83 -15.68
C GLU A 37 -26.56 2.84 -14.64
N VAL A 38 -25.26 2.79 -14.32
CA VAL A 38 -24.67 3.55 -13.21
C VAL A 38 -24.26 4.96 -13.62
N ALA A 39 -23.89 5.18 -14.87
CA ALA A 39 -23.32 6.44 -15.33
C ALA A 39 -23.97 6.95 -16.62
N ILE A 40 -24.27 8.25 -16.63
CA ILE A 40 -24.75 8.94 -17.83
C ILE A 40 -23.57 9.18 -18.77
N ILE A 41 -23.49 8.42 -19.86
CA ILE A 41 -22.40 8.48 -20.82
C ILE A 41 -22.93 8.84 -22.21
N ALA A 42 -22.48 9.99 -22.73
CA ALA A 42 -23.02 10.56 -23.98
C ALA A 42 -22.75 9.71 -25.24
N SER A 43 -21.70 8.87 -25.27
CA SER A 43 -21.37 8.09 -26.47
C SER A 43 -21.04 6.62 -26.19
N LYS A 44 -21.55 5.74 -27.07
CA LYS A 44 -21.25 4.30 -27.08
C LYS A 44 -19.75 4.01 -27.09
N ARG A 45 -18.97 4.80 -27.85
CA ARG A 45 -17.52 4.65 -27.94
C ARG A 45 -16.84 4.96 -26.60
N LEU A 46 -17.28 5.99 -25.87
CA LEU A 46 -16.74 6.31 -24.56
C LEU A 46 -17.11 5.24 -23.53
N ARG A 47 -18.37 4.80 -23.51
CA ARG A 47 -18.84 3.69 -22.66
C ARG A 47 -17.98 2.44 -22.83
N ASN A 48 -17.73 2.02 -24.08
CA ASN A 48 -16.92 0.84 -24.37
C ASN A 48 -15.46 1.01 -23.92
N LYS A 49 -14.89 2.21 -24.02
CA LYS A 49 -13.53 2.48 -23.54
C LYS A 49 -13.44 2.43 -22.02
N ILE A 50 -14.45 2.95 -21.32
CA ILE A 50 -14.54 2.91 -19.85
C ILE A 50 -14.71 1.45 -19.42
N ALA A 51 -15.70 0.73 -19.92
CA ALA A 51 -15.91 -0.69 -19.61
C ALA A 51 -14.67 -1.55 -19.87
N GLY A 52 -13.97 -1.30 -20.99
CA GLY A 52 -12.75 -2.03 -21.33
C GLY A 52 -11.53 -1.67 -20.46
N TYR A 53 -11.51 -0.51 -19.81
CA TYR A 53 -10.46 -0.16 -18.85
C TYR A 53 -10.82 -0.61 -17.43
N THR A 54 -12.10 -0.58 -17.07
CA THR A 54 -12.64 -1.15 -15.82
C THR A 54 -12.32 -2.65 -15.73
N THR A 55 -12.59 -3.43 -16.79
CA THR A 55 -12.24 -4.87 -16.82
C THR A 55 -10.74 -5.11 -16.70
N HIS A 56 -9.92 -4.26 -17.31
CA HIS A 56 -8.47 -4.34 -17.19
C HIS A 56 -8.00 -4.07 -15.75
N LEU A 57 -8.61 -3.10 -15.06
CA LEU A 57 -8.31 -2.83 -13.66
C LEU A 57 -8.79 -3.96 -12.74
N MET A 58 -9.97 -4.54 -12.98
CA MET A 58 -10.47 -5.69 -12.22
C MET A 58 -9.52 -6.88 -12.27
N LYS A 59 -8.98 -7.22 -13.45
CA LYS A 59 -7.95 -8.26 -13.60
C LYS A 59 -6.64 -7.93 -12.87
N ARG A 60 -6.32 -6.65 -12.69
CA ARG A 60 -5.13 -6.23 -11.92
C ARG A 60 -5.39 -6.31 -10.42
N ILE A 61 -6.59 -5.93 -9.97
CA ILE A 61 -7.00 -6.04 -8.56
C ILE A 61 -6.94 -7.49 -8.09
N GLN A 62 -7.35 -8.45 -8.94
CA GLN A 62 -7.22 -9.88 -8.63
C GLN A 62 -5.78 -10.33 -8.36
N ARG A 63 -4.79 -9.71 -9.00
CA ARG A 63 -3.36 -10.03 -8.81
C ARG A 63 -2.74 -9.30 -7.63
N GLY A 64 -3.38 -8.23 -7.15
CA GLY A 64 -2.86 -7.43 -6.06
C GLY A 64 -3.43 -6.01 -6.04
N PRO A 65 -3.10 -5.23 -5.00
CA PRO A 65 -3.61 -3.87 -4.83
C PRO A 65 -3.15 -2.96 -5.97
N VAL A 66 -4.07 -2.18 -6.52
CA VAL A 66 -3.78 -1.23 -7.61
C VAL A 66 -3.67 0.17 -7.04
N ARG A 67 -2.55 0.85 -7.32
CA ARG A 67 -2.30 2.22 -6.84
C ARG A 67 -3.39 3.21 -7.32
N GLY A 68 -3.91 4.01 -6.41
CA GLY A 68 -4.87 5.07 -6.68
C GLY A 68 -6.29 4.57 -6.96
N ILE A 69 -6.65 3.42 -6.40
CA ILE A 69 -8.01 2.90 -6.30
C ILE A 69 -8.13 2.40 -4.86
N SER A 70 -9.13 2.86 -4.11
CA SER A 70 -9.54 2.24 -2.86
C SER A 70 -10.98 1.80 -2.99
N PHE A 71 -11.29 0.63 -2.46
CA PHE A 71 -12.68 0.21 -2.31
C PHE A 71 -12.85 -0.34 -0.91
N LYS A 72 -14.07 -0.28 -0.39
CA LYS A 72 -14.38 -0.54 1.01
C LYS A 72 -13.73 -1.82 1.57
N LEU A 73 -13.76 -2.91 0.80
CA LEU A 73 -13.14 -4.18 1.21
C LEU A 73 -11.61 -4.08 1.39
N GLN A 74 -10.91 -3.29 0.56
CA GLN A 74 -9.48 -3.03 0.74
C GLN A 74 -9.20 -2.17 1.97
N GLU A 75 -10.08 -1.23 2.28
CA GLU A 75 -9.95 -0.36 3.45
C GLU A 75 -10.13 -1.20 4.73
N GLU A 76 -11.15 -2.05 4.79
CA GLU A 76 -11.38 -2.98 5.90
C GLU A 76 -10.22 -3.98 6.10
N GLU A 77 -9.65 -4.52 5.02
CA GLU A 77 -8.46 -5.39 5.13
C GLU A 77 -7.21 -4.65 5.60
N ARG A 78 -7.04 -3.38 5.20
CA ARG A 78 -5.92 -2.55 5.67
C ARG A 78 -6.08 -2.23 7.14
N GLU A 79 -7.27 -1.80 7.57
CA GLU A 79 -7.56 -1.52 8.98
C GLU A 79 -7.29 -2.75 9.85
N ARG A 80 -7.67 -3.95 9.40
CA ARG A 80 -7.39 -5.19 10.14
C ARG A 80 -5.89 -5.47 10.28
N LYS A 81 -5.11 -5.22 9.22
CA LYS A 81 -3.65 -5.42 9.24
C LYS A 81 -2.94 -4.37 10.08
N ASP A 82 -3.37 -3.12 9.98
CA ASP A 82 -2.78 -2.01 10.73
C ASP A 82 -3.10 -2.13 12.23
N GLN A 83 -4.26 -2.71 12.58
CA GLN A 83 -4.65 -2.96 13.98
C GLN A 83 -4.05 -4.23 14.58
N TYR A 84 -3.27 -5.00 13.80
CA TYR A 84 -2.65 -6.22 14.30
C TYR A 84 -1.56 -5.89 15.33
N VAL A 85 -1.82 -6.26 16.58
CA VAL A 85 -0.84 -6.22 17.67
C VAL A 85 -0.42 -7.66 17.97
N PRO A 86 0.88 -7.99 17.88
CA PRO A 86 1.36 -9.34 18.21
C PRO A 86 1.18 -9.64 19.70
N GLU A 87 1.06 -10.92 20.06
CA GLU A 87 0.90 -11.34 21.47
C GLU A 87 2.12 -11.00 22.32
N HIS A 88 3.31 -11.06 21.72
CA HIS A 88 4.57 -10.71 22.36
C HIS A 88 5.20 -9.50 21.66
N SER A 89 5.64 -8.53 22.46
CA SER A 89 6.38 -7.38 21.97
C SER A 89 7.81 -7.81 21.62
N GLU A 90 8.25 -7.56 20.40
CA GLU A 90 9.66 -7.75 20.01
C GLU A 90 10.62 -6.86 20.81
N LEU A 91 10.10 -5.79 21.43
CA LEU A 91 10.87 -4.87 22.27
C LEU A 91 11.01 -5.38 23.72
N ASP A 92 10.22 -6.37 24.12
CA ASP A 92 10.27 -6.94 25.46
C ASP A 92 11.41 -7.95 25.56
N VAL A 93 12.63 -7.43 25.53
CA VAL A 93 13.86 -8.19 25.72
C VAL A 93 14.34 -8.03 27.17
N GLU A 94 14.77 -9.12 27.80
CA GLU A 94 15.23 -9.11 29.20
C GLU A 94 16.42 -8.18 29.43
N LYS A 95 17.28 -8.01 28.41
CA LYS A 95 18.44 -7.11 28.46
C LYS A 95 18.62 -6.42 27.11
N VAL A 96 18.69 -5.10 27.15
CA VAL A 96 18.93 -4.27 25.96
C VAL A 96 20.43 -4.24 25.65
N GLU A 97 20.79 -4.57 24.42
CA GLU A 97 22.18 -4.45 23.97
C GLU A 97 22.52 -2.98 23.67
N VAL A 98 23.56 -2.46 24.33
CA VAL A 98 23.98 -1.06 24.21
C VAL A 98 25.49 -0.94 24.05
N ASP A 99 25.94 0.12 23.38
CA ASP A 99 27.35 0.50 23.34
C ASP A 99 27.76 1.17 24.66
N GLN A 100 29.08 1.30 24.88
CA GLN A 100 29.63 1.88 26.11
C GLN A 100 29.22 3.35 26.30
N GLU A 101 29.26 4.16 25.24
CA GLU A 101 28.87 5.58 25.30
C GLU A 101 27.39 5.75 25.66
N THR A 102 26.52 4.86 25.15
CA THR A 102 25.09 4.88 25.43
C THR A 102 24.79 4.49 26.87
N LYS A 103 25.60 3.60 27.47
CA LYS A 103 25.50 3.27 28.90
C LYS A 103 25.87 4.45 29.79
N ASP A 104 26.94 5.18 29.45
CA ASP A 104 27.36 6.35 30.20
C ASP A 104 26.31 7.48 30.13
N LEU A 105 25.64 7.61 28.98
CA LEU A 105 24.49 8.50 28.82
C LEU A 105 23.31 8.10 29.72
N LEU A 106 22.96 6.81 29.80
CA LEU A 106 21.88 6.33 30.68
C LEU A 106 22.17 6.66 32.15
N HIS A 107 23.43 6.52 32.57
CA HIS A 107 23.88 6.90 33.91
C HIS A 107 23.78 8.41 34.15
N ALA A 108 24.18 9.24 33.19
CA ALA A 108 24.05 10.71 33.29
C ALA A 108 22.59 11.18 33.38
N LEU A 109 21.66 10.44 32.77
CA LEU A 109 20.23 10.71 32.81
C LEU A 109 19.52 10.09 34.03
N GLY A 110 20.23 9.30 34.85
CA GLY A 110 19.69 8.66 36.05
C GLY A 110 18.87 7.39 35.80
N TYR A 111 19.06 6.71 34.67
CA TYR A 111 18.33 5.48 34.29
C TYR A 111 19.17 4.20 34.49
N ASP A 112 19.88 4.09 35.62
CA ASP A 112 20.78 2.96 35.91
C ASP A 112 20.08 1.61 36.17
N GLN A 113 18.77 1.64 36.41
CA GLN A 113 17.97 0.44 36.69
C GLN A 113 17.56 -0.32 35.44
N VAL A 114 17.79 0.23 34.25
CA VAL A 114 17.45 -0.44 32.98
C VAL A 114 18.41 -1.61 32.76
N PRO A 115 17.92 -2.84 32.55
CA PRO A 115 18.78 -4.00 32.32
C PRO A 115 19.46 -3.89 30.95
N THR A 116 20.75 -3.58 30.95
CA THR A 116 21.56 -3.43 29.72
C THR A 116 22.71 -4.43 29.66
N THR A 117 23.00 -4.95 28.46
CA THR A 117 24.21 -5.73 28.14
C THR A 117 25.10 -4.89 27.25
N VAL A 118 26.37 -4.69 27.64
CA VAL A 118 27.32 -3.93 26.81
C VAL A 118 27.88 -4.83 25.71
N VAL A 119 27.72 -4.42 24.46
CA VAL A 119 28.26 -5.12 23.29
C VAL A 119 29.34 -4.26 22.65
N ALA A 120 30.39 -4.90 22.11
CA ALA A 120 31.44 -4.17 21.40
C ALA A 120 30.88 -3.59 20.09
N PRO A 121 31.19 -2.33 19.75
CA PRO A 121 30.63 -1.69 18.57
C PRO A 121 31.06 -2.47 17.32
N VAL A 122 30.08 -3.01 16.59
CA VAL A 122 30.31 -3.60 15.27
C VAL A 122 30.68 -2.44 14.34
N ARG A 123 31.97 -2.28 14.03
CA ARG A 123 32.44 -1.39 12.96
C ARG A 123 31.88 -1.89 11.63
N GLN A 124 30.67 -1.45 11.26
CA GLN A 124 30.26 -1.48 9.87
C GLN A 124 31.16 -0.50 9.13
N GLU A 125 32.08 -1.02 8.31
CA GLU A 125 32.79 -0.20 7.35
C GLU A 125 31.76 0.54 6.50
N ARG A 126 31.61 1.83 6.77
CA ARG A 126 30.77 2.73 5.99
C ARG A 126 31.40 2.90 4.61
N ASN A 127 31.21 1.93 3.72
CA ASN A 127 31.50 2.03 2.30
C ASN A 127 30.47 2.92 1.59
N PHE A 128 30.18 4.10 2.15
CA PHE A 128 29.50 5.17 1.43
C PHE A 128 30.51 5.86 0.52
N ARG A 129 30.98 5.14 -0.51
CA ARG A 129 31.56 5.78 -1.68
C ARG A 129 30.44 6.53 -2.39
N TYR A 130 30.27 7.81 -2.07
CA TYR A 130 29.56 8.71 -2.96
C TYR A 130 30.36 8.79 -4.26
N ASN A 131 29.90 8.07 -5.29
CA ASN A 131 30.35 8.32 -6.65
C ASN A 131 29.91 9.75 -7.00
N ARG A 132 30.83 10.71 -6.89
CA ARG A 132 30.70 11.99 -7.58
C ARG A 132 30.97 11.73 -9.06
N HIS A 133 29.92 11.81 -9.87
CA HIS A 133 30.03 12.16 -11.28
C HIS A 133 29.52 13.58 -11.47
#